data_AF-L8M6R0-F1
#
_entry.id   AF-L8M6R0-F1
#
_cell.length_a   1.000
_cell.length_b   1.000
_cell.length_c   1.000
_cell.angle_alpha   90.00
_cell.angle_beta   90.00
_cell.angle_gamma   90.00
#
_symmetry.space_group_name_H-M   'P 1'
#
loop_
_entity.id
_entity.type
_entity.pdbx_description
1 polymer ?
#
loop_
_entity_poly.entity_id
_entity_poly.type
_entity_poly.pdbx_seq_one_letter_code
_entity_poly.pdbx_strand_id
1 'polypeptide(L)'
;MKSFPYLISGSLALTTILLNSSSLMAQTDPSGDWLNRDVNWNTAKVSIPQAPPQNGSNLPNCQHTVRNPVLPEDKLVGAAGWTLTGAAQIYGTTTIVMGMANADGMCRPLDYQVFVFANGDFAGTLSPIPMDSRTDGSLFDFNLYRDGFINASFNRYSPDDALCCASGESRVFYEVSTQDGMPLLIPQLPVENTPRL
;
A
#
# COMPACT_ATOMS: atom_id res chain seq x y z
N MET A 1 -11.47 -33.16 -81.14
CA MET A 1 -10.36 -33.47 -80.22
C MET A 1 -10.06 -32.19 -79.45
N LYS A 2 -10.61 -31.98 -78.25
CA LYS A 2 -10.14 -32.48 -76.94
C LYS A 2 -8.63 -32.26 -76.77
N SER A 3 -8.24 -31.22 -76.02
CA SER A 3 -7.74 -31.36 -74.64
C SER A 3 -7.09 -30.06 -74.15
N PHE A 4 -7.69 -29.44 -73.12
CA PHE A 4 -7.02 -28.60 -72.13
C PHE A 4 -6.15 -29.49 -71.22
N PRO A 5 -5.03 -29.00 -70.65
CA PRO A 5 -5.01 -28.92 -69.18
C PRO A 5 -4.14 -27.82 -68.52
N TYR A 6 -4.70 -27.34 -67.39
CA TYR A 6 -4.11 -27.03 -66.08
C TYR A 6 -3.01 -25.96 -65.91
N LEU A 7 -3.47 -24.79 -65.42
CA LEU A 7 -2.72 -23.88 -64.55
C LEU A 7 -2.65 -24.48 -63.13
N ILE A 8 -1.45 -24.69 -62.60
CA ILE A 8 -1.22 -25.05 -61.20
C ILE A 8 -1.04 -23.74 -60.41
N SER A 9 -2.04 -23.40 -59.60
CA SER A 9 -2.01 -22.26 -58.68
C SER A 9 -1.28 -22.68 -57.39
N GLY A 10 -0.01 -22.34 -57.26
CA GLY A 10 0.77 -22.52 -56.03
C GLY A 10 0.37 -21.47 -54.98
N SER A 11 -0.45 -21.86 -54.01
CA SER A 11 -0.80 -21.00 -52.87
C SER A 11 0.32 -21.08 -51.83
N LEU A 12 1.04 -19.96 -51.63
CA LEU A 12 1.97 -19.78 -50.53
C LEU A 12 1.17 -19.57 -49.24
N ALA A 13 1.07 -20.59 -48.39
CA ALA A 13 0.53 -20.45 -47.05
C ALA A 13 1.64 -19.94 -46.11
N LEU A 14 1.68 -18.62 -45.87
CA LEU A 14 2.48 -18.06 -44.77
C LEU A 14 1.75 -18.32 -43.45
N THR A 15 2.18 -19.36 -42.74
CA THR A 15 1.76 -19.63 -41.36
C THR A 15 2.46 -18.64 -40.44
N THR A 16 1.79 -17.55 -40.08
CA THR A 16 2.24 -16.61 -39.05
C THR A 16 1.88 -17.19 -37.68
N ILE A 17 2.87 -17.73 -36.97
CA ILE A 17 2.72 -18.14 -35.57
C ILE A 17 2.74 -16.85 -34.75
N LEU A 18 1.55 -16.45 -34.26
CA LEU A 18 1.40 -15.40 -33.26
C LEU A 18 1.95 -15.93 -31.93
N LEU A 19 3.14 -15.46 -31.56
CA LEU A 19 3.66 -15.56 -30.20
C LEU A 19 2.77 -14.70 -29.30
N ASN A 20 1.82 -15.33 -28.59
CA ASN A 20 1.13 -14.70 -27.47
C ASN A 20 2.14 -14.51 -26.34
N SER A 21 2.82 -13.36 -26.34
CA SER A 21 3.51 -12.85 -25.17
C SER A 21 2.45 -12.52 -24.12
N SER A 22 2.24 -13.41 -23.16
CA SER A 22 1.57 -13.05 -21.91
C SER A 22 2.40 -11.95 -21.25
N SER A 23 2.00 -10.70 -21.44
CA SER A 23 2.52 -9.59 -20.66
C SER A 23 2.10 -9.83 -19.22
N LEU A 24 2.99 -10.38 -18.41
CA LEU A 24 2.93 -10.19 -16.97
C LEU A 24 2.85 -8.67 -16.76
N MET A 25 1.72 -8.19 -16.26
CA MET A 25 1.57 -6.80 -15.85
C MET A 25 2.58 -6.58 -14.72
N ALA A 26 3.75 -6.03 -15.04
CA ALA A 26 4.72 -5.57 -14.06
C ALA A 26 4.02 -4.54 -13.16
N GLN A 27 4.16 -4.70 -11.84
CA GLN A 27 3.65 -3.71 -10.87
C GLN A 27 4.23 -2.33 -11.20
N THR A 28 3.37 -1.37 -11.51
CA THR A 28 3.71 0.05 -11.49
C THR A 28 3.54 0.55 -10.06
N ASP A 29 4.66 0.65 -9.32
CA ASP A 29 4.95 1.31 -8.02
C ASP A 29 3.81 1.48 -6.98
N PRO A 30 3.99 1.03 -5.72
CA PRO A 30 5.09 1.46 -4.84
C PRO A 30 6.28 0.49 -4.84
N SER A 31 7.48 1.04 -4.93
CA SER A 31 8.72 0.27 -5.19
C SER A 31 9.20 -0.54 -4.00
N GLY A 32 8.59 -0.38 -2.83
CA GLY A 32 9.13 -0.83 -1.53
C GLY A 32 10.54 -0.32 -1.21
N ASP A 33 11.18 0.43 -2.13
CA ASP A 33 12.58 0.86 -2.06
C ASP A 33 12.88 1.70 -0.84
N TRP A 34 11.87 2.40 -0.31
CA TRP A 34 12.00 3.16 0.92
C TRP A 34 12.36 2.30 2.13
N LEU A 35 11.95 1.02 2.17
CA LEU A 35 12.32 0.06 3.20
C LEU A 35 13.82 -0.30 3.16
N ASN A 36 14.49 -0.03 2.05
CA ASN A 36 15.92 -0.27 1.88
C ASN A 36 16.77 0.98 2.19
N ARG A 37 16.14 2.09 2.63
CA ARG A 37 16.81 3.36 2.94
C ARG A 37 16.89 3.58 4.45
N ASP A 38 17.94 4.30 4.87
CA ASP A 38 18.15 4.70 6.26
C ASP A 38 17.78 6.19 6.45
N VAL A 39 16.52 6.53 6.18
CA VAL A 39 16.01 7.91 6.25
C VAL A 39 14.64 7.92 6.93
N ASN A 40 14.53 8.67 8.03
CA ASN A 40 13.23 9.02 8.59
C ASN A 40 12.54 10.06 7.69
N TRP A 41 11.35 9.72 7.19
CA TRP A 41 10.53 10.62 6.38
C TRP A 41 9.58 11.49 7.21
N ASN A 42 9.34 11.13 8.48
CA ASN A 42 8.51 11.92 9.36
C ASN A 42 9.28 13.14 9.87
N THR A 43 8.56 14.24 10.05
CA THR A 43 9.08 15.48 10.62
C THR A 43 8.08 16.02 11.62
N ALA A 44 8.55 16.60 12.72
CA ALA A 44 7.66 17.21 13.70
C ALA A 44 6.94 18.43 13.10
N LYS A 45 5.78 18.80 13.65
CA LYS A 45 4.99 20.00 13.28
C LYS A 45 4.44 20.00 11.85
N VAL A 46 4.35 18.84 11.20
CA VAL A 46 3.67 18.73 9.89
C VAL A 46 2.19 18.43 10.05
N SER A 47 1.40 18.86 9.06
CA SER A 47 -0.01 18.48 8.95
C SER A 47 -0.17 17.05 8.44
N ILE A 48 -1.33 16.45 8.70
CA ILE A 48 -1.73 15.17 8.10
C ILE A 48 -1.70 15.30 6.56
N PRO A 49 -1.02 14.39 5.84
CA PRO A 49 -1.04 14.36 4.39
C PRO A 49 -2.47 14.27 3.83
N GLN A 50 -2.76 14.98 2.75
CA GLN A 50 -4.07 14.90 2.10
C GLN A 50 -4.23 13.57 1.37
N ALA A 51 -5.45 13.03 1.37
CA ALA A 51 -5.78 11.85 0.58
C ALA A 51 -5.56 12.12 -0.92
N PRO A 52 -4.98 11.16 -1.67
CA PRO A 52 -4.87 11.29 -3.13
C PRO A 52 -6.24 11.47 -3.79
N PRO A 53 -6.34 12.28 -4.86
CA PRO A 53 -7.58 12.46 -5.60
C PRO A 53 -8.02 11.16 -6.26
N GLN A 54 -9.33 10.91 -6.27
CA GLN A 54 -9.88 9.63 -6.71
C GLN A 54 -10.70 9.77 -7.98
N ASN A 55 -10.19 9.19 -9.07
CA ASN A 55 -10.94 9.03 -10.32
C ASN A 55 -11.51 7.61 -10.37
N GLY A 56 -12.84 7.46 -10.29
CA GLY A 56 -13.48 6.13 -10.40
C GLY A 56 -13.27 5.22 -9.19
N SER A 57 -13.56 5.73 -7.98
CA SER A 57 -13.42 4.98 -6.74
C SER A 57 -14.43 3.82 -6.61
N ASN A 58 -13.99 2.67 -6.09
CA ASN A 58 -14.86 1.55 -5.71
C ASN A 58 -15.41 1.67 -4.27
N LEU A 59 -15.04 2.72 -3.52
CA LEU A 59 -15.48 2.91 -2.13
C LEU A 59 -17.01 2.83 -1.92
N PRO A 60 -17.88 3.33 -2.83
CA PRO A 60 -19.32 3.17 -2.68
C PRO A 60 -19.79 1.70 -2.57
N ASN A 61 -19.05 0.75 -3.15
CA ASN A 61 -19.35 -0.69 -3.05
C ASN A 61 -18.74 -1.34 -1.79
N CYS A 62 -17.89 -0.61 -1.06
CA CYS A 62 -17.11 -1.11 0.06
C CYS A 62 -17.49 -0.48 1.41
N GLN A 63 -18.71 0.07 1.52
CA GLN A 63 -19.16 0.75 2.75
C GLN A 63 -19.13 -0.13 4.01
N HIS A 64 -19.16 -1.46 3.85
CA HIS A 64 -19.07 -2.41 4.97
C HIS A 64 -17.67 -2.48 5.60
N THR A 65 -16.62 -2.01 4.92
CA THR A 65 -15.26 -1.89 5.48
C THR A 65 -15.00 -0.50 6.07
N VAL A 66 -15.88 0.47 5.79
CA VAL A 66 -15.76 1.84 6.26
C VAL A 66 -16.16 1.92 7.73
N ARG A 67 -15.33 2.60 8.51
CA ARG A 67 -15.58 2.89 9.91
C ARG A 67 -16.05 4.33 10.08
N ASN A 68 -17.07 4.55 10.92
CA ASN A 68 -17.47 5.91 11.29
C ASN A 68 -16.44 6.57 12.22
N PRO A 69 -16.21 7.89 12.10
CA PRO A 69 -15.33 8.61 13.01
C PRO A 69 -15.93 8.65 14.41
N VAL A 70 -15.18 8.23 15.41
CA VAL A 70 -15.57 8.27 16.83
C VAL A 70 -14.53 8.98 17.69
N LEU A 71 -13.26 8.96 17.28
CA LEU A 71 -12.16 9.62 17.96
C LEU A 71 -11.94 11.06 17.44
N PRO A 72 -11.30 11.95 18.22
CA PRO A 72 -10.80 13.21 17.69
C PRO A 72 -9.86 13.02 16.48
N GLU A 73 -8.95 12.05 16.56
CA GLU A 73 -7.96 11.73 15.51
C GLU A 73 -8.63 11.23 14.24
N ASP A 74 -9.74 10.48 14.36
CA ASP A 74 -10.55 10.07 13.22
C ASP A 74 -11.07 11.26 12.43
N LYS A 75 -11.52 12.31 13.13
CA LYS A 75 -12.03 13.53 12.50
C LYS A 75 -10.92 14.28 11.78
N LEU A 76 -9.69 14.27 12.33
CA LEU A 76 -8.54 14.87 11.68
C LEU A 76 -8.17 14.11 10.38
N VAL A 77 -8.12 12.78 10.44
CA VAL A 77 -7.88 11.93 9.25
C VAL A 77 -8.98 12.12 8.21
N GLY A 78 -10.25 12.12 8.62
CA GLY A 78 -11.39 12.39 7.72
C GLY A 78 -11.38 13.79 7.13
N ALA A 79 -10.99 14.82 7.90
CA ALA A 79 -10.87 16.19 7.42
C ALA A 79 -9.74 16.35 6.37
N ALA A 80 -8.73 15.47 6.40
CA ALA A 80 -7.70 15.37 5.36
C ALA A 80 -8.15 14.54 4.12
N GLY A 81 -9.42 14.16 4.05
CA GLY A 81 -10.03 13.50 2.88
C GLY A 81 -9.99 11.98 2.90
N TRP A 82 -9.52 11.35 3.98
CA TRP A 82 -9.38 9.90 4.04
C TRP A 82 -10.68 9.22 4.49
N THR A 83 -11.00 8.08 3.88
CA THR A 83 -12.06 7.19 4.36
C THR A 83 -11.50 6.25 5.40
N LEU A 84 -12.03 6.29 6.63
CA LEU A 84 -11.54 5.46 7.73
C LEU A 84 -11.85 3.98 7.49
N THR A 85 -10.88 3.12 7.73
CA THR A 85 -11.00 1.67 7.59
C THR A 85 -10.22 0.97 8.69
N GLY A 86 -10.61 -0.27 9.01
CA GLY A 86 -10.02 -1.03 10.11
C GLY A 86 -10.31 -0.43 11.50
N ALA A 87 -9.96 -1.18 12.54
CA ALA A 87 -10.05 -0.70 13.91
C ALA A 87 -8.90 0.26 14.21
N ALA A 88 -9.20 1.35 14.93
CA ALA A 88 -8.15 2.16 15.54
C ALA A 88 -7.47 1.37 16.67
N GLN A 89 -6.17 1.55 16.85
CA GLN A 89 -5.43 1.01 18.00
C GLN A 89 -5.09 2.15 18.95
N ILE A 90 -5.31 1.94 20.25
CA ILE A 90 -5.05 2.94 21.29
C ILE A 90 -4.31 2.26 22.43
N TYR A 91 -3.19 2.86 22.84
CA TYR A 91 -2.44 2.46 24.02
C TYR A 91 -1.87 3.71 24.68
N GLY A 92 -2.26 3.98 25.93
CA GLY A 92 -1.77 5.14 26.66
C GLY A 92 -2.14 6.43 25.93
N THR A 93 -1.14 7.19 25.51
CA THR A 93 -1.31 8.47 24.79
C THR A 93 -1.26 8.31 23.27
N THR A 94 -0.93 7.12 22.77
CA THR A 94 -0.75 6.83 21.35
C THR A 94 -2.02 6.30 20.71
N THR A 95 -2.40 6.88 19.57
CA THR A 95 -3.54 6.46 18.75
C THR A 95 -3.06 6.19 17.33
N ILE A 96 -3.46 5.05 16.75
CA ILE A 96 -3.20 4.71 15.36
C ILE A 96 -4.52 4.63 14.60
N VAL A 97 -4.60 5.34 13.47
CA VAL A 97 -5.77 5.38 12.60
C VAL A 97 -5.35 4.99 11.18
N MET A 98 -6.09 4.09 10.54
CA MET A 98 -5.92 3.77 9.13
C MET A 98 -6.98 4.48 8.29
N GLY A 99 -6.55 5.04 7.17
CA GLY A 99 -7.42 5.64 6.16
C GLY A 99 -7.06 5.14 4.78
N MET A 100 -8.07 4.98 3.93
CA MET A 100 -7.92 4.65 2.51
C MET A 100 -8.56 5.74 1.66
N ALA A 101 -7.98 6.01 0.50
CA ALA A 101 -8.62 6.86 -0.50
C ALA A 101 -9.39 6.03 -1.54
N ASN A 102 -9.06 4.75 -1.72
CA ASN A 102 -9.80 3.87 -2.60
C ASN A 102 -9.87 2.42 -2.09
N ALA A 103 -10.54 1.56 -2.85
CA ALA A 103 -10.54 0.13 -2.63
C ALA A 103 -10.62 -0.63 -3.97
N ASP A 104 -10.17 -1.88 -4.00
CA ASP A 104 -10.37 -2.74 -5.17
C ASP A 104 -11.73 -3.46 -5.13
N GLY A 105 -12.01 -4.29 -6.16
CA GLY A 105 -13.27 -5.04 -6.30
C GLY A 105 -13.55 -6.05 -5.17
N MET A 106 -12.55 -6.38 -4.35
CA MET A 106 -12.68 -7.21 -3.15
C MET A 106 -12.63 -6.38 -1.86
N CYS A 107 -12.77 -5.06 -1.98
CA CYS A 107 -12.77 -4.10 -0.87
C CYS A 107 -11.50 -4.08 -0.02
N ARG A 108 -10.36 -4.48 -0.60
CA ARG A 108 -9.05 -4.24 0.01
C ARG A 108 -8.65 -2.78 -0.19
N PRO A 109 -8.02 -2.15 0.81
CA PRO A 109 -7.69 -0.73 0.74
C PRO A 109 -6.64 -0.45 -0.34
N LEU A 110 -6.85 0.60 -1.10
CA LEU A 110 -5.93 1.18 -2.07
C LEU A 110 -5.70 2.65 -1.71
N ASP A 111 -4.57 3.21 -2.14
CA ASP A 111 -4.11 4.54 -1.77
C ASP A 111 -4.30 4.77 -0.26
N TYR A 112 -3.86 3.81 0.56
CA TYR A 112 -4.11 3.83 2.00
C TYR A 112 -2.86 4.20 2.79
N GLN A 113 -3.09 4.72 3.99
CA GLN A 113 -2.04 5.15 4.89
C GLN A 113 -2.44 4.87 6.35
N VAL A 114 -1.44 4.72 7.20
CA VAL A 114 -1.60 4.57 8.64
C VAL A 114 -0.97 5.76 9.34
N PHE A 115 -1.79 6.48 10.10
CA PHE A 115 -1.47 7.71 10.80
C PHE A 115 -1.26 7.43 12.29
N VAL A 116 -0.18 7.97 12.84
CA VAL A 116 0.15 7.83 14.25
C VAL A 116 -0.01 9.20 14.93
N PHE A 117 -0.68 9.19 16.06
CA PHE A 117 -0.90 10.34 16.91
C PHE A 117 -0.37 10.05 18.31
N ALA A 118 0.09 11.09 19.00
CA ALA A 118 0.43 11.03 20.41
C ALA A 118 -0.04 12.29 21.13
N ASN A 119 -0.73 12.11 22.25
CA ASN A 119 -1.41 13.19 22.97
C ASN A 119 -2.40 14.00 22.09
N GLY A 120 -2.99 13.35 21.07
CA GLY A 120 -3.89 13.96 20.10
C GLY A 120 -3.21 14.71 18.94
N ASP A 121 -1.89 14.89 19.00
CA ASP A 121 -1.11 15.54 17.95
C ASP A 121 -0.56 14.53 16.95
N PHE A 122 -0.50 14.92 15.67
CA PHE A 122 0.02 14.06 14.60
C PHE A 122 1.53 13.87 14.71
N ALA A 123 1.97 12.61 14.80
CA ALA A 123 3.37 12.22 14.96
C ALA A 123 4.03 11.80 13.63
N GLY A 124 3.24 11.25 12.69
CA GLY A 124 3.75 10.78 11.41
C GLY A 124 2.94 9.63 10.80
N THR A 125 3.47 9.05 9.73
CA THR A 125 2.89 7.90 9.01
C THR A 125 3.82 6.69 9.06
N LEU A 126 3.23 5.49 8.97
CA LEU A 126 4.01 4.23 8.92
C LEU A 126 4.72 4.02 7.57
N SER A 127 4.27 4.66 6.50
CA SER A 127 4.94 4.67 5.19
C SER A 127 5.13 6.10 4.69
N PRO A 128 6.22 6.43 3.95
CA PRO A 128 6.41 7.75 3.35
C PRO A 128 5.41 8.06 2.23
N ILE A 129 4.77 7.04 1.67
CA ILE A 129 3.84 7.15 0.54
C ILE A 129 2.56 6.35 0.82
N PRO A 130 1.40 6.76 0.25
CA PRO A 130 0.22 5.89 0.20
C PRO A 130 0.56 4.53 -0.42
N MET A 131 -0.09 3.50 0.08
CA MET A 131 0.17 2.11 -0.30
C MET A 131 -1.04 1.52 -0.99
N ASP A 132 -0.80 0.54 -1.86
CA ASP A 132 -1.84 -0.28 -2.45
C ASP A 132 -1.79 -1.69 -1.87
N SER A 133 -2.95 -2.27 -1.61
CA SER A 133 -2.99 -3.66 -1.16
C SER A 133 -2.36 -4.58 -2.20
N ARG A 134 -1.49 -5.48 -1.73
CA ARG A 134 -0.80 -6.48 -2.55
C ARG A 134 0.24 -5.91 -3.53
N THR A 135 0.94 -4.87 -3.10
CA THR A 135 2.14 -4.33 -3.77
C THR A 135 3.39 -4.44 -2.90
N ASP A 136 4.57 -4.33 -3.50
CA ASP A 136 5.82 -4.22 -2.73
C ASP A 136 5.78 -3.02 -1.76
N GLY A 137 6.26 -3.22 -0.54
CA GLY A 137 6.24 -2.19 0.51
C GLY A 137 4.85 -1.82 1.04
N SER A 138 3.80 -2.59 0.73
CA SER A 138 2.47 -2.40 1.30
C SER A 138 2.36 -3.03 2.69
N LEU A 139 1.80 -2.30 3.65
CA LEU A 139 1.55 -2.78 5.00
C LEU A 139 0.48 -3.89 5.01
N PHE A 140 0.72 -4.98 5.73
CA PHE A 140 -0.31 -6.03 5.92
C PHE A 140 -0.62 -6.30 7.39
N ASP A 141 0.24 -5.86 8.31
CA ASP A 141 0.02 -6.02 9.75
C ASP A 141 0.73 -4.91 10.53
N PHE A 142 0.14 -4.48 11.64
CA PHE A 142 0.79 -3.56 12.59
C PHE A 142 0.19 -3.72 13.99
N ASN A 143 1.03 -3.52 15.01
CA ASN A 143 0.62 -3.62 16.40
C ASN A 143 1.26 -2.52 17.26
N LEU A 144 0.41 -1.74 17.93
CA LEU A 144 0.76 -0.84 19.02
C LEU A 144 0.87 -1.66 20.32
N TYR A 145 2.07 -2.18 20.57
CA TYR A 145 2.29 -3.14 21.67
C TYR A 145 2.62 -2.49 23.01
N ARG A 146 2.89 -1.18 23.03
CA ARG A 146 3.04 -0.32 24.22
C ARG A 146 2.92 1.14 23.81
N ASP A 147 2.71 2.03 24.77
CA ASP A 147 2.59 3.47 24.49
C ASP A 147 3.84 3.97 23.76
N GLY A 148 3.65 4.54 22.57
CA GLY A 148 4.70 5.07 21.72
C GLY A 148 5.50 4.03 20.93
N PHE A 149 5.27 2.72 21.05
CA PHE A 149 6.04 1.73 20.28
C PHE A 149 5.15 0.83 19.43
N ILE A 150 5.52 0.74 18.16
CA ILE A 150 4.73 0.11 17.11
C ILE A 150 5.64 -0.86 16.37
N ASN A 151 5.14 -2.05 16.06
CA ASN A 151 5.73 -2.86 15.00
C ASN A 151 4.80 -2.86 13.80
N ALA A 152 5.38 -2.88 12.61
CA ALA A 152 4.64 -2.89 11.37
C ALA A 152 5.35 -3.80 10.37
N SER A 153 4.57 -4.61 9.67
CA SER A 153 5.07 -5.60 8.73
C SER A 153 4.57 -5.28 7.33
N PHE A 154 5.49 -5.22 6.39
CA PHE A 154 5.27 -4.82 5.00
C PHE A 154 5.57 -5.98 4.05
N ASN A 155 4.75 -6.12 3.01
CA ASN A 155 4.94 -7.13 1.98
C ASN A 155 6.23 -6.85 1.20
N ARG A 156 7.00 -7.91 0.89
CA ARG A 156 8.08 -7.85 -0.09
C ARG A 156 7.78 -8.73 -1.29
N TYR A 157 7.41 -8.10 -2.40
CA TYR A 157 7.09 -8.77 -3.66
C TYR A 157 8.33 -8.87 -4.54
N SER A 158 8.58 -10.06 -5.07
CA SER A 158 9.49 -10.29 -6.19
C SER A 158 8.75 -10.15 -7.52
N PRO A 159 9.45 -9.93 -8.66
CA PRO A 159 8.82 -9.93 -9.98
C PRO A 159 8.10 -11.24 -10.35
N ASP A 160 8.48 -12.36 -9.72
CA ASP A 160 7.91 -13.68 -9.98
C ASP A 160 6.73 -14.01 -9.03
N ASP A 161 6.46 -13.15 -8.05
CA ASP A 161 5.39 -13.36 -7.08
C ASP A 161 4.02 -13.18 -7.73
N ALA A 162 3.12 -14.12 -7.47
CA ALA A 162 1.71 -13.93 -7.80
C ALA A 162 1.12 -12.81 -6.94
N LEU A 163 0.21 -12.00 -7.51
CA LEU A 163 -0.46 -10.90 -6.80
C LEU A 163 -1.15 -11.27 -5.48
N CYS A 164 -1.37 -12.56 -5.18
CA CYS A 164 -1.96 -12.95 -3.90
C CYS A 164 -0.98 -12.93 -2.74
N CYS A 165 0.32 -13.10 -3.02
CA CYS A 165 1.21 -13.75 -2.08
C CYS A 165 2.65 -13.24 -2.27
N ALA A 166 3.07 -12.33 -1.39
CA ALA A 166 4.46 -11.88 -1.29
C ALA A 166 5.37 -13.01 -0.79
N SER A 167 6.53 -13.17 -1.41
CA SER A 167 7.57 -14.14 -1.03
C SER A 167 8.46 -13.67 0.13
N GLY A 168 8.34 -12.41 0.56
CA GLY A 168 9.06 -11.89 1.72
C GLY A 168 8.25 -10.90 2.55
N GLU A 169 8.84 -10.48 3.66
CA GLU A 169 8.37 -9.37 4.47
C GLU A 169 9.53 -8.50 4.96
N SER A 170 9.19 -7.25 5.25
CA SER A 170 10.04 -6.31 5.99
C SER A 170 9.34 -5.93 7.28
N ARG A 171 10.07 -5.93 8.40
CA ARG A 171 9.53 -5.53 9.70
C ARG A 171 10.19 -4.25 10.20
N VAL A 172 9.38 -3.22 10.41
CA VAL A 172 9.83 -1.93 10.95
C VAL A 172 9.30 -1.77 12.37
N PHE A 173 10.19 -1.40 13.28
CA PHE A 173 9.81 -0.93 14.62
C PHE A 173 9.79 0.59 14.62
N TYR A 174 8.80 1.19 15.25
CA TYR A 174 8.70 2.64 15.39
C TYR A 174 8.66 3.04 16.86
N GLU A 175 9.18 4.22 17.13
CA GLU A 175 9.09 4.89 18.42
C GLU A 175 8.53 6.30 18.21
N VAL A 176 7.54 6.67 19.01
CA VAL A 176 7.11 8.06 19.16
C VAL A 176 8.06 8.74 20.12
N SER A 177 8.82 9.69 19.60
CA SER A 177 9.67 10.59 20.37
C SER A 177 9.06 11.99 20.44
N THR A 178 9.70 12.88 21.18
CA THR A 178 9.33 14.30 21.27
C THR A 178 10.47 15.17 20.74
N GLN A 179 10.16 16.05 19.80
CA GLN A 179 11.07 17.06 19.27
C GLN A 179 10.43 18.45 19.42
N ASP A 180 11.10 19.35 20.14
CA ASP A 180 10.58 20.70 20.47
C ASP A 180 9.16 20.69 21.08
N GLY A 181 8.87 19.69 21.92
CA GLY A 181 7.56 19.54 22.56
C GLY A 181 6.45 18.95 21.67
N MET A 182 6.76 18.58 20.42
CA MET A 182 5.82 17.97 19.48
C MET A 182 6.17 16.51 19.23
N PRO A 183 5.18 15.63 19.04
CA PRO A 183 5.47 14.23 18.76
C PRO A 183 6.11 14.06 17.39
N LEU A 184 7.02 13.09 17.29
CA LEU A 184 7.68 12.66 16.07
C LEU A 184 7.77 11.14 16.05
N LEU A 185 7.24 10.52 15.01
CA LEU A 185 7.39 9.10 14.77
C LEU A 185 8.76 8.81 14.14
N ILE A 186 9.54 7.92 14.74
CA ILE A 186 10.87 7.53 14.30
C ILE A 186 10.86 6.04 13.94
N PRO A 187 11.09 5.66 12.67
CA PRO A 187 11.34 4.27 12.31
C PRO A 187 12.76 3.85 12.74
N GLN A 188 12.89 2.64 13.28
CA GLN A 188 14.18 2.00 13.52
C GLN A 188 14.66 1.40 12.20
N LEU A 189 15.77 1.93 11.70
CA LEU A 189 16.37 1.60 10.41
C LEU A 189 17.83 1.14 10.63
N PRO A 190 18.40 0.31 9.73
CA PRO A 190 17.78 -0.28 8.55
C PRO A 190 16.75 -1.36 8.90
N VAL A 191 15.81 -1.59 7.98
CA VAL A 191 14.71 -2.54 8.17
C VAL A 191 15.21 -3.99 8.07
N GLU A 192 14.71 -4.88 8.92
CA GLU A 192 14.94 -6.32 8.80
C GLU A 192 14.07 -6.91 7.70
N ASN A 193 14.69 -7.69 6.79
CA ASN A 193 14.02 -8.35 5.68
C ASN A 193 14.08 -9.87 5.87
N THR A 194 12.94 -10.55 5.76
CA THR A 194 12.84 -11.99 6.00
C THR A 194 12.08 -12.68 4.85
N PRO A 195 12.60 -13.76 4.27
CA PRO A 195 11.84 -14.60 3.34
C PRO A 195 10.64 -15.25 4.03
N ARG A 196 9.52 -15.38 3.32
CA ARG A 196 8.39 -16.20 3.74
C ARG A 196 8.51 -17.58 3.12
N LEU A 197 8.64 -18.60 3.96
CA LEU A 197 8.67 -20.01 3.56
C LEU A 197 7.26 -20.54 3.26
#